data_AF-A0A6B3GFG6-F1
#
_entry.id   AF-A0A6B3GFG6-F1
#
_cell.length_a   1.000
_cell.length_b   1.000
_cell.length_c   1.000
_cell.angle_alpha   90.00
_cell.angle_beta   90.00
_cell.angle_gamma   90.00
#
_symmetry.space_group_name_H-M   'P 1'
#
loop_
_entity.id
_entity.type
_entity.pdbx_description
1 polymer ?
#
loop_
_entity_poly.entity_id
_entity_poly.type
_entity_poly.pdbx_seq_one_letter_code
_entity_poly.pdbx_strand_id
1 'polypeptide(L)'
;SCGHHPLALRIMTARLQTRPGLRLADSAGWLAAGQAGRLALTDAPGLSVPEVLGEALGRLEPPLADAFLEVAALGPACATDEAATALGLCEADTEQLLDRLADAGFLEEG
;
A
#
# COMPACT_ATOMS: atom_id res chain seq x y z
N SER A 1 16.73 1.71 -0.08
CA SER A 1 16.04 1.37 -1.34
C SER A 1 14.74 2.17 -1.41
N CYS A 2 14.20 2.47 -2.59
CA CYS A 2 13.02 3.34 -2.77
C CYS A 2 11.67 2.68 -2.40
N GLY A 3 11.67 1.65 -1.55
CA GLY A 3 10.47 0.89 -1.17
C GLY A 3 9.77 0.13 -2.31
N HIS A 4 10.38 0.00 -3.50
CA HIS A 4 9.76 -0.61 -4.70
C HIS A 4 8.41 0.01 -5.10
N HIS A 5 8.17 1.29 -4.80
CA HIS A 5 6.94 1.97 -5.21
C HIS A 5 7.22 2.88 -6.42
N PRO A 6 6.80 2.52 -7.65
CA PRO A 6 7.02 3.35 -8.85
C PRO A 6 6.45 4.76 -8.70
N LEU A 7 5.39 4.90 -7.89
CA LEU A 7 4.79 6.18 -7.55
C LEU A 7 5.73 7.08 -6.76
N ALA A 8 6.54 6.53 -5.84
CA ALA A 8 7.48 7.31 -5.04
C ALA A 8 8.58 7.96 -5.91
N LEU A 9 9.00 7.28 -6.99
CA LEU A 9 9.91 7.84 -7.98
C LEU A 9 9.26 8.97 -8.78
N ARG A 10 8.00 8.82 -9.19
CA ARG A 10 7.26 9.89 -9.92
C ARG A 10 7.08 11.14 -9.07
N ILE A 11 6.71 10.98 -7.79
CA ILE A 11 6.55 12.07 -6.83
C ILE A 11 7.87 12.81 -6.63
N MET A 12 8.99 12.07 -6.53
CA MET A 12 10.30 12.67 -6.38
C MET A 12 10.73 13.49 -7.62
N THR A 13 10.55 12.93 -8.81
CA THR A 13 10.86 13.63 -10.06
C THR A 13 10.07 14.93 -10.19
N ALA A 14 8.78 14.91 -9.85
CA ALA A 14 7.96 16.13 -9.86
C ALA A 14 8.47 17.19 -8.87
N ARG A 15 8.88 16.80 -7.65
CA ARG A 15 9.46 17.73 -6.67
C ARG A 15 10.79 18.33 -7.11
N LEU A 16 11.64 17.55 -7.78
CA LEU A 16 12.90 18.06 -8.34
C LEU A 16 12.67 19.05 -9.49
N GLN A 17 11.64 18.82 -10.30
CA GLN A 17 11.27 19.73 -11.40
C GLN A 17 10.73 21.07 -10.90
N THR A 18 9.98 21.09 -9.79
CA THR A 18 9.40 22.32 -9.24
C THR A 18 10.31 23.04 -8.24
N ARG A 19 11.38 22.38 -7.75
CA ARG A 19 12.33 22.94 -6.79
C ARG A 19 13.79 22.62 -7.17
N PRO A 20 14.41 23.37 -8.08
CA PRO A 20 15.76 23.08 -8.59
C PRO A 20 16.88 23.16 -7.55
N GLY A 21 16.61 23.68 -6.35
CA GLY A 21 17.55 23.68 -5.21
C GLY A 21 17.55 22.40 -4.37
N LEU A 22 16.63 21.46 -4.62
CA LEU A 22 16.54 20.21 -3.87
C LEU A 22 17.68 19.27 -4.30
N ARG A 23 18.55 18.87 -3.38
CA ARG A 23 19.65 17.95 -3.70
C ARG A 23 19.12 16.52 -3.83
N LEU A 24 19.66 15.81 -4.81
CA LEU A 24 19.31 14.41 -5.09
C LEU A 24 19.64 13.46 -3.91
N ALA A 25 20.69 13.78 -3.14
CA ALA A 25 21.08 12.99 -1.97
C ALA A 25 20.06 13.11 -0.82
N ASP A 26 19.58 14.32 -0.53
CA ASP A 26 18.55 14.56 0.51
C ASP A 26 17.22 13.92 0.11
N SER A 27 16.94 13.94 -1.19
CA SER A 27 15.81 13.29 -1.83
C SER A 27 15.86 11.76 -1.66
N ALA A 28 17.01 11.14 -1.92
CA ALA A 28 17.20 9.70 -1.74
C ALA A 28 17.11 9.29 -0.25
N GLY A 29 17.64 10.10 0.67
CA GLY A 29 17.50 9.89 2.11
C GLY A 29 16.05 9.96 2.59
N TRP A 30 15.27 10.90 2.06
CA TRP A 30 13.84 11.01 2.34
C TRP A 30 13.05 9.80 1.82
N LEU A 31 13.37 9.31 0.62
CA LEU A 31 12.78 8.08 0.05
C LEU A 31 13.10 6.84 0.89
N ALA A 32 14.33 6.74 1.38
CA ALA A 32 14.76 5.60 2.20
C ALA A 32 14.08 5.58 3.59
N ALA A 33 13.54 6.70 4.06
CA ALA A 33 12.86 6.80 5.35
C ALA A 33 11.43 6.24 5.37
N GLY A 34 10.91 5.71 4.24
CA GLY A 34 9.74 4.83 4.22
C GLY A 34 8.38 5.43 4.62
N GLN A 35 8.27 6.75 4.76
CA GLN A 35 7.02 7.38 5.20
C GLN A 35 6.06 7.61 4.02
N ALA A 36 5.34 6.54 3.63
CA ALA A 36 4.31 6.59 2.59
C ALA A 36 3.28 7.71 2.81
N GLY A 37 3.01 8.10 4.05
CA GLY A 37 2.13 9.22 4.40
C GLY A 37 2.64 10.62 4.01
N ARG A 38 3.92 10.79 3.62
CA ARG A 38 4.49 12.10 3.20
C ARG A 38 4.60 12.23 1.67
N LEU A 39 4.22 11.18 0.94
CA LEU A 39 4.15 11.10 -0.52
C LEU A 39 2.87 11.77 -1.06
N ALA A 40 2.51 12.95 -0.54
CA ALA A 40 1.57 13.81 -1.22
C ALA A 40 2.34 14.66 -2.25
N LEU A 41 1.92 14.57 -3.52
CA LEU A 41 2.33 15.49 -4.57
C LEU A 41 1.80 16.88 -4.21
N THR A 42 2.69 17.86 -4.14
CA THR A 42 2.34 19.24 -3.78
C THR A 42 1.39 19.87 -4.80
N ASP A 43 1.30 19.32 -6.02
CA ASP A 43 0.49 19.85 -7.13
C ASP A 43 -0.55 18.85 -7.68
N ALA A 44 -0.70 17.67 -7.08
CA ALA A 44 -1.69 16.67 -7.49
C ALA A 44 -2.19 15.92 -6.26
N PRO A 45 -3.11 16.51 -5.47
CA PRO A 45 -3.62 15.91 -4.24
C PRO A 45 -4.07 14.48 -4.48
N GLY A 46 -4.95 14.23 -5.47
CA GLY A 46 -5.48 12.90 -5.82
C GLY A 46 -4.48 11.82 -6.30
N LEU A 47 -3.17 12.08 -6.24
CA LEU A 47 -2.11 11.08 -6.43
C LEU A 47 -1.34 10.82 -5.12
N SER A 48 -1.97 11.07 -3.98
CA SER A 48 -1.45 10.64 -2.69
C SER A 48 -1.67 9.14 -2.51
N VAL A 49 -0.72 8.46 -1.85
CA VAL A 49 -0.85 7.02 -1.53
C VAL A 49 -2.16 6.70 -0.80
N PRO A 50 -2.63 7.51 0.19
CA PRO A 50 -3.91 7.26 0.84
C PRO A 50 -5.11 7.36 -0.09
N GLU A 51 -5.14 8.32 -1.03
CA GLU A 51 -6.27 8.45 -1.97
C GLU A 51 -6.27 7.33 -3.01
N VAL A 52 -5.12 7.00 -3.59
CA VAL A 52 -5.02 5.90 -4.57
C VAL A 52 -5.37 4.56 -3.93
N LEU A 53 -4.91 4.31 -2.70
CA LEU A 53 -5.28 3.11 -1.94
C LEU A 53 -6.76 3.12 -1.56
N GLY A 54 -7.29 4.28 -1.15
CA GLY A 54 -8.72 4.44 -0.85
C GLY A 54 -9.61 4.18 -2.07
N GLU A 55 -9.22 4.67 -3.26
CA GLU A 55 -9.91 4.39 -4.52
C GLU A 55 -9.78 2.92 -4.96
N ALA A 56 -8.67 2.27 -4.65
CA ALA A 56 -8.51 0.83 -4.89
C ALA A 56 -9.43 0.03 -3.95
N LEU A 57 -9.45 0.35 -2.65
CA LEU A 57 -10.34 -0.29 -1.67
C LEU A 57 -11.81 -0.08 -2.00
N GLY A 58 -12.19 1.12 -2.48
CA GLY A 58 -13.55 1.42 -2.90
C GLY A 58 -14.03 0.63 -4.14
N ARG A 59 -13.13 -0.07 -4.84
CA ARG A 59 -13.47 -0.97 -5.95
C ARG A 59 -13.67 -2.42 -5.50
N LEU A 60 -13.26 -2.78 -4.29
CA LEU A 60 -13.52 -4.10 -3.72
C LEU A 60 -14.97 -4.19 -3.25
N GLU A 61 -15.49 -5.42 -3.19
CA GLU A 61 -16.73 -5.66 -2.46
C GLU A 61 -16.49 -5.37 -0.96
N PRO A 62 -17.47 -4.80 -0.23
CA PRO A 62 -17.28 -4.38 1.16
C PRO A 62 -16.68 -5.47 2.08
N PRO A 63 -17.11 -6.75 2.01
CA PRO A 63 -16.53 -7.81 2.83
C PRO A 63 -15.04 -8.05 2.55
N LEU A 64 -14.59 -7.81 1.32
CA LEU A 64 -13.20 -8.02 0.92
C LEU A 64 -12.32 -6.84 1.37
N ALA A 65 -12.85 -5.62 1.32
CA ALA A 65 -12.17 -4.44 1.84
C ALA A 65 -11.97 -4.51 3.36
N ASP A 66 -13.00 -4.92 4.10
CA ASP A 66 -12.94 -5.07 5.56
C ASP A 66 -11.91 -6.16 5.94
N ALA A 67 -11.95 -7.30 5.26
CA ALA A 67 -11.01 -8.38 5.50
C ALA A 67 -9.56 -7.97 5.21
N PHE A 68 -9.30 -7.19 4.15
CA PHE A 68 -7.97 -6.65 3.89
C PHE A 68 -7.46 -5.78 5.05
N LEU A 69 -8.32 -4.93 5.63
CA LEU A 69 -7.92 -4.06 6.73
C LEU A 69 -7.62 -4.85 8.01
N GLU A 70 -8.40 -5.90 8.29
CA GLU A 70 -8.14 -6.77 9.45
C GLU A 70 -6.84 -7.56 9.28
N VAL A 71 -6.59 -8.13 8.11
CA VAL A 71 -5.34 -8.85 7.81
C VAL A 71 -4.13 -7.92 7.82
N ALA A 72 -4.24 -6.71 7.24
CA ALA A 72 -3.14 -5.75 7.21
C ALA A 72 -2.72 -5.28 8.63
N ALA A 73 -3.63 -5.34 9.61
CA ALA A 73 -3.33 -5.01 11.00
C ALA A 73 -2.42 -6.05 11.69
N LEU A 74 -2.36 -7.28 11.17
CA LEU A 74 -1.51 -8.36 11.69
C LEU A 74 -0.04 -8.18 11.27
N GLY A 75 0.19 -7.43 10.19
CA GLY A 75 1.52 -7.11 9.67
C GLY A 75 1.88 -7.88 8.39
N PRO A 76 3.05 -7.57 7.78
CA PRO A 76 3.39 -7.98 6.41
C PRO A 76 3.76 -9.46 6.23
N ALA A 77 3.82 -10.24 7.32
CA ALA A 77 4.23 -11.65 7.29
C ALA A 77 3.25 -12.54 8.09
N CYS A 78 1.98 -12.13 8.13
CA CYS A 78 0.91 -12.88 8.77
C CYS A 78 0.76 -14.27 8.14
N ALA A 79 0.61 -15.30 8.96
CA ALA A 79 0.28 -16.64 8.49
C ALA A 79 -1.24 -16.81 8.25
N THR A 80 -1.63 -17.80 7.45
CA THR A 80 -3.04 -18.04 7.09
C THR A 80 -3.91 -18.36 8.31
N ASP A 81 -3.37 -19.06 9.32
CA ASP A 81 -4.07 -19.39 10.57
C ASP A 81 -4.30 -18.16 11.46
N GLU A 82 -3.35 -17.23 11.49
CA GLU A 82 -3.49 -15.92 12.13
C GLU A 82 -4.57 -15.09 11.44
N ALA A 83 -4.60 -15.09 10.10
CA ALA A 83 -5.64 -14.42 9.33
C ALA A 83 -7.03 -15.05 9.55
N ALA A 84 -7.12 -16.38 9.59
CA ALA A 84 -8.38 -17.10 9.86
C ALA A 84 -8.93 -16.77 11.24
N THR A 85 -8.05 -16.69 12.24
CA THR A 85 -8.40 -16.30 13.60
C THR A 85 -8.91 -14.86 13.67
N ALA A 86 -8.27 -13.94 12.96
CA ALA A 86 -8.68 -12.53 12.92
C ALA A 86 -10.06 -12.37 12.26
N LEU A 87 -10.27 -13.03 11.12
CA LEU A 87 -11.52 -12.96 10.36
C LEU A 87 -12.66 -13.79 10.97
N GLY A 88 -12.36 -14.66 11.94
CA GLY A 88 -13.33 -15.58 12.54
C GLY A 88 -13.88 -16.61 11.54
N LEU A 89 -13.09 -16.96 10.52
CA LEU A 89 -13.47 -17.88 9.44
C LEU A 89 -12.77 -19.24 9.63
N CYS A 90 -13.26 -20.25 8.91
CA CYS A 90 -12.50 -21.49 8.78
C CYS A 90 -11.32 -21.30 7.81
N GLU A 91 -10.34 -22.19 7.88
CA GLU A 91 -9.13 -22.11 7.05
C GLU A 91 -9.44 -22.09 5.55
N ALA A 92 -10.35 -22.95 5.09
CA ALA A 92 -10.73 -23.01 3.67
C ALA A 92 -11.43 -21.73 3.16
N ASP A 93 -12.31 -21.14 3.98
CA ASP A 93 -12.97 -19.87 3.63
C ASP A 93 -11.96 -18.70 3.67
N THR A 94 -10.99 -18.77 4.58
CA THR A 94 -9.91 -17.78 4.70
C THR A 94 -9.00 -17.82 3.49
N GLU A 95 -8.53 -19.01 3.09
CA GLU A 95 -7.72 -19.18 1.88
C GLU A 95 -8.43 -18.62 0.64
N GLN A 96 -9.70 -18.99 0.44
CA GLN A 96 -10.47 -18.46 -0.69
C GLN A 96 -10.60 -16.92 -0.65
N LEU A 97 -10.72 -16.33 0.53
CA LEU A 97 -10.78 -14.87 0.68
C LEU A 97 -9.42 -14.22 0.38
N LEU A 98 -8.32 -14.80 0.87
CA LEU A 98 -6.97 -14.32 0.61
C LEU A 98 -6.61 -14.42 -0.87
N ASP A 99 -6.99 -15.51 -1.54
CA ASP A 99 -6.84 -15.69 -3.00
C ASP A 99 -7.55 -14.57 -3.76
N ARG A 100 -8.79 -14.24 -3.38
CA ARG A 100 -9.55 -13.16 -4.01
C ARG A 100 -8.90 -11.78 -3.80
N LEU A 101 -8.22 -11.58 -2.68
CA LEU A 101 -7.43 -10.36 -2.42
C LEU A 101 -6.15 -10.32 -3.25
N ALA A 102 -5.47 -11.47 -3.43
CA ALA A 102 -4.31 -11.60 -4.31
C ALA A 102 -4.69 -11.37 -5.78
N ASP A 103 -5.80 -11.94 -6.26
CA ASP A 103 -6.36 -11.70 -7.60
C ASP A 103 -6.67 -10.21 -7.84
N ALA A 104 -7.06 -9.49 -6.78
CA ALA A 104 -7.32 -8.06 -6.83
C ALA A 104 -6.04 -7.20 -6.69
N GLY A 105 -4.88 -7.81 -6.48
CA GLY A 105 -3.57 -7.15 -6.35
C GLY A 105 -3.30 -6.51 -4.99
N PHE A 106 -4.01 -6.94 -3.94
CA PHE A 106 -3.85 -6.42 -2.58
C PHE A 106 -2.89 -7.24 -1.71
N LEU A 107 -2.66 -8.50 -2.08
CA LEU A 107 -1.72 -9.41 -1.41
C LEU A 107 -0.75 -9.99 -2.44
N GLU A 108 0.45 -10.33 -1.98
CA GLU A 108 1.42 -11.10 -2.74
C GLU A 108 1.38 -12.55 -2.25
N GLU A 109 1.43 -13.51 -3.17
CA GLU A 109 1.57 -14.93 -2.83
C GLU A 109 2.98 -15.19 -2.25
N GLY A 110 3.04 -15.80 -1.07
CA GLY A 110 4.27 -16.11 -0.32
C GLY A 110 4.80 -17.52 -0.52
#